data_AF-A0A819USN6-F1
#
_entry.id   AF-A0A819USN6-F1
#
_cell.length_a   1.000
_cell.length_b   1.000
_cell.length_c   1.000
_cell.angle_alpha   90.00
_cell.angle_beta   90.00
_cell.angle_gamma   90.00
#
_symmetry.space_group_name_H-M   'P 1'
#
loop_
_entity.id
_entity.type
_entity.pdbx_description
1 polymer ?
#
loop_
_entity_poly.entity_id
_entity_poly.type
_entity_poly.pdbx_seq_one_letter_code
_entity_poly.pdbx_strand_id
1 'polypeptide(L)'
;FNVTATFRHDWYLDDASVKDPSSVEMLANGNFESSPTLTGWNTGSNISSGSCGSTPANISSTYSHSSNQSYYVGCSSGSGSTIVSAWISQSFSALSGDIYTISFWVYLYRIRGGPEDAVLDVTMN
;
A
#
# COMPACT_ATOMS: atom_id res chain seq x y z
N PHE A 1 0.84 1.83 16.73
CA PHE A 1 -0.04 0.99 15.90
C PHE A 1 0.52 0.95 14.49
N ASN A 2 0.58 -0.22 13.85
CA ASN A 2 1.02 -0.38 12.46
C ASN A 2 -0.06 -1.08 11.63
N VAL A 3 -0.39 -0.50 10.48
CA VAL A 3 -1.18 -1.17 9.45
C VAL A 3 -0.21 -1.62 8.36
N THR A 4 -0.25 -2.90 8.02
CA THR A 4 0.58 -3.49 6.97
C THR A 4 -0.31 -4.20 5.97
N ALA A 5 -0.15 -3.90 4.69
CA ALA A 5 -0.80 -4.66 3.62
C ALA A 5 0.28 -5.45 2.85
N THR A 6 0.08 -6.76 2.66
CA THR A 6 1.00 -7.63 1.92
C THR A 6 0.29 -8.28 0.75
N PHE A 7 0.89 -8.15 -0.44
CA PHE A 7 0.38 -8.76 -1.67
C PHE A 7 1.51 -9.40 -2.48
N ARG A 8 1.17 -10.43 -3.27
CA ARG A 8 2.10 -11.20 -4.12
C ARG A 8 1.98 -10.89 -5.62
N HIS A 9 1.37 -9.77 -5.95
CA HIS A 9 1.08 -9.32 -7.32
C HIS A 9 1.47 -7.86 -7.51
N ASP A 10 1.26 -7.33 -8.71
CA ASP A 10 1.23 -5.88 -8.90
C ASP A 10 -0.04 -5.33 -8.25
N TRP A 11 0.08 -4.29 -7.42
CA TRP A 11 -1.04 -3.72 -6.69
C TRP A 11 -0.91 -2.22 -6.53
N TYR A 12 -2.07 -1.60 -6.34
CA TYR A 12 -2.21 -0.18 -6.10
C TYR A 12 -2.99 0.02 -4.81
N LEU A 13 -2.58 1.00 -4.01
CA LEU A 13 -3.24 1.42 -2.77
C LEU A 13 -3.51 2.91 -2.86
N ASP A 14 -4.72 3.28 -2.46
CA ASP A 14 -5.17 4.66 -2.48
C ASP A 14 -6.14 4.95 -1.32
N ASP A 15 -6.37 6.22 -1.04
CA ASP A 15 -7.30 6.70 0.00
C ASP A 15 -7.16 5.97 1.35
N ALA A 16 -5.92 5.68 1.75
CA ALA A 16 -5.63 5.09 3.05
C ALA A 16 -5.94 6.12 4.14
N SER A 17 -6.80 5.74 5.09
CA SER A 17 -7.28 6.62 6.14
C SER A 17 -7.36 5.87 7.46
N VAL A 18 -6.91 6.54 8.52
CA VAL A 18 -7.17 6.13 9.89
C VAL A 18 -7.78 7.33 10.59
N LYS A 19 -9.01 7.17 11.08
CA LYS A 19 -9.73 8.21 11.80
C LYS A 19 -9.92 7.87 13.26
N ASP A 20 -9.64 8.84 14.12
CA ASP A 20 -9.95 8.76 15.55
C ASP A 20 -11.48 8.82 15.81
N PRO A 21 -11.94 8.65 17.06
CA PRO A 21 -13.37 8.76 17.38
C PRO A 21 -13.98 10.12 17.05
N SER A 22 -13.15 11.17 16.91
CA SER A 22 -13.55 12.53 16.53
C SER A 22 -13.49 12.76 15.01
N SER A 23 -13.26 11.71 14.22
CA SER A 23 -13.11 11.73 12.75
C SER A 23 -11.90 12.51 12.24
N VAL A 24 -10.88 12.74 13.08
CA VAL A 24 -9.62 13.39 12.70
C VAL A 24 -8.75 12.37 11.96
N GLU A 25 -8.20 12.79 10.80
CA GLU A 25 -7.26 11.97 10.02
C GLU A 25 -5.93 11.85 10.76
N MET A 26 -5.48 10.61 10.91
CA MET A 26 -4.27 10.25 11.65
C MET A 26 -3.09 9.93 10.73
N LEU A 27 -3.35 9.62 9.45
CA LEU A 27 -2.30 9.36 8.47
C LEU A 27 -1.88 10.62 7.72
N ALA A 28 -0.58 10.78 7.53
CA ALA A 28 -0.01 11.71 6.58
C ALA A 28 -0.05 11.13 5.16
N ASN A 29 -0.47 11.93 4.18
CA ASN A 29 -0.43 11.60 2.75
C ASN A 29 -1.08 10.24 2.43
N GLY A 30 -2.25 9.97 3.02
CA GLY A 30 -2.99 8.73 2.81
C GLY A 30 -3.62 8.59 1.42
N ASN A 31 -3.82 9.71 0.73
CA ASN A 31 -4.34 9.79 -0.64
C ASN A 31 -3.25 9.86 -1.72
N PHE A 32 -1.97 9.83 -1.34
CA PHE A 32 -0.83 9.76 -2.27
C PHE A 32 -0.68 10.89 -3.32
N GLU A 33 -1.44 11.98 -3.22
CA GLU A 33 -1.40 13.13 -4.14
C GLU A 33 -0.18 14.05 -3.96
N SER A 34 0.67 13.78 -2.97
CA SER A 34 1.87 14.59 -2.68
C SER A 34 3.12 14.12 -3.44
N SER A 35 2.94 13.68 -4.68
CA SER A 35 4.03 13.18 -5.54
C SER A 35 5.21 14.15 -5.66
N PRO A 36 6.45 13.65 -5.72
CA PRO A 36 6.85 12.23 -5.81
C PRO A 36 7.09 11.57 -4.43
N THR A 37 6.67 12.22 -3.34
CA THR A 37 7.07 11.80 -1.98
C THR A 37 6.04 10.88 -1.32
N LEU A 38 6.55 9.80 -0.70
CA LEU A 38 5.79 8.92 0.18
C LEU A 38 5.89 9.40 1.63
N THR A 39 5.59 10.69 1.86
CA THR A 39 5.73 11.32 3.18
C THR A 39 4.98 10.53 4.26
N GLY A 40 5.69 10.17 5.33
CA GLY A 40 5.15 9.40 6.47
C GLY A 40 5.13 7.88 6.27
N TRP A 41 5.35 7.37 5.05
CA TRP A 41 5.26 5.95 4.74
C TRP A 41 6.64 5.28 4.67
N ASN A 42 6.72 4.09 5.27
CA ASN A 42 7.81 3.14 5.08
C ASN A 42 7.38 2.08 4.07
N THR A 43 8.28 1.69 3.18
CA THR A 43 8.02 0.65 2.17
C THR A 43 9.09 -0.43 2.23
N GLY A 44 8.74 -1.63 1.78
CA GLY A 44 9.69 -2.70 1.58
C GLY A 44 9.15 -3.76 0.64
N SER A 45 10.06 -4.53 0.05
CA SER A 45 9.70 -5.60 -0.88
C SER A 45 10.73 -6.70 -0.86
N ASN A 46 10.27 -7.92 -1.13
CA ASN A 46 11.07 -9.10 -1.40
C ASN A 46 10.65 -9.65 -2.76
N ILE A 47 11.59 -9.69 -3.69
CA ILE A 47 11.35 -10.05 -5.09
C ILE A 47 12.19 -11.29 -5.40
N SER A 48 11.57 -12.36 -5.92
CA SER A 48 12.32 -13.51 -6.41
C SER A 48 12.90 -13.20 -7.79
N SER A 49 14.16 -13.59 -7.99
CA SER A 49 15.04 -13.35 -9.14
C SER A 49 14.34 -13.03 -10.48
N GLY A 50 14.59 -11.80 -10.94
CA GLY A 50 14.21 -11.19 -12.22
C GLY A 50 14.41 -9.68 -12.08
N SER A 51 14.86 -8.98 -13.12
CA SER A 51 15.11 -7.52 -13.05
C SER A 51 13.78 -6.75 -12.98
N CYS A 52 13.23 -6.54 -11.79
CA CYS A 52 12.39 -5.37 -11.55
C CYS A 52 13.34 -4.17 -11.57
N GLY A 53 13.48 -3.53 -12.74
CA GLY A 53 14.53 -2.56 -13.07
C GLY A 53 14.54 -1.26 -12.25
N SER A 54 13.65 -1.13 -11.27
CA SER A 54 13.56 -0.04 -10.31
C SER A 54 12.80 -0.53 -9.08
N THR A 55 13.00 0.14 -7.94
CA THR A 55 12.27 -0.10 -6.68
C THR A 55 10.79 -0.28 -7.00
N PRO A 56 10.17 -1.42 -6.64
CA PRO A 56 8.82 -1.74 -7.10
C PRO A 56 7.78 -0.74 -6.56
N ALA A 57 8.09 -0.06 -5.45
CA ALA A 57 7.27 0.89 -4.73
C ALA A 57 7.42 2.34 -5.26
N ASN A 58 6.38 2.91 -5.87
CA ASN A 58 6.36 4.30 -6.36
C ASN A 58 4.96 4.92 -6.29
N ILE A 59 4.87 6.24 -6.51
CA ILE A 59 3.59 6.90 -6.84
C ILE A 59 3.29 6.68 -8.32
N SER A 60 2.06 6.28 -8.64
CA SER A 60 1.59 6.03 -10.00
C SER A 60 0.30 6.78 -10.29
N SER A 61 0.10 7.16 -11.55
CA SER A 61 -1.15 7.73 -12.05
C SER A 61 -1.93 6.77 -12.96
N THR A 62 -1.62 5.47 -12.91
CA THR A 62 -2.24 4.46 -13.79
C THR A 62 -3.60 3.99 -13.27
N TYR A 63 -3.66 3.60 -12.01
CA TYR A 63 -4.88 3.17 -11.33
C TYR A 63 -4.95 3.88 -9.99
N SER A 64 -5.84 4.86 -9.88
CA SER A 64 -6.08 5.65 -8.67
C SER A 64 -7.58 5.69 -8.36
N HIS A 65 -7.90 6.06 -7.13
CA HIS A 65 -9.25 6.21 -6.61
C HIS A 65 -9.41 7.64 -6.07
N SER A 66 -10.59 8.23 -6.29
CA SER A 66 -10.94 9.62 -5.93
C SER A 66 -10.11 10.74 -6.60
N SER A 67 -8.87 10.48 -7.03
CA SER A 67 -7.95 11.47 -7.60
C SER A 67 -6.96 10.84 -8.59
N ASN A 68 -5.77 11.44 -8.78
CA ASN A 68 -4.89 11.19 -9.92
C ASN A 68 -3.72 10.26 -9.58
N GLN A 69 -3.47 9.98 -8.31
CA GLN A 69 -2.25 9.33 -7.86
C GLN A 69 -2.57 8.28 -6.80
N SER A 70 -1.84 7.17 -6.85
CA SER A 70 -1.91 6.10 -5.89
C SER A 70 -0.51 5.56 -5.60
N TYR A 71 -0.36 4.86 -4.49
CA TYR A 71 0.83 4.04 -4.27
C TYR A 71 0.75 2.79 -5.14
N TYR A 72 1.85 2.44 -5.79
CA TYR A 72 1.98 1.29 -6.67
C TYR A 72 3.15 0.43 -6.26
N VAL A 73 2.92 -0.88 -6.24
CA VAL A 73 3.98 -1.88 -6.26
C VAL A 73 3.78 -2.76 -7.48
N GLY A 74 4.81 -2.90 -8.30
CA GLY A 74 4.78 -3.91 -9.35
C GLY A 74 6.10 -4.13 -10.07
N CYS A 75 6.14 -5.13 -10.93
CA CYS A 75 7.28 -5.42 -11.79
C CYS A 75 6.91 -5.25 -13.26
N SER A 76 7.74 -4.55 -14.04
CA SER A 76 7.49 -4.30 -15.47
C SER A 76 7.21 -5.62 -16.19
N SER A 77 6.08 -5.65 -16.91
CA SER A 77 5.63 -6.81 -17.69
C SER A 77 6.72 -7.24 -18.67
N GLY A 78 7.15 -8.50 -18.59
CA GLY A 78 8.19 -9.09 -19.44
C GLY A 78 9.50 -9.48 -18.74
N SER A 79 9.66 -9.15 -17.44
CA SER A 79 10.90 -9.44 -16.71
C SER A 79 11.03 -10.87 -16.16
N GLY A 80 10.00 -11.71 -16.28
CA GLY A 80 9.98 -13.04 -15.63
C GLY A 80 10.01 -13.00 -14.09
N SER A 81 9.97 -11.79 -13.52
CA SER A 81 10.04 -11.55 -12.08
C SER A 81 8.71 -11.80 -11.40
N THR A 82 8.75 -12.25 -10.14
CA THR A 82 7.56 -12.41 -9.30
C THR A 82 7.78 -11.66 -7.99
N ILE A 83 6.80 -10.86 -7.57
CA ILE A 83 6.78 -10.24 -6.25
C ILE A 83 6.45 -11.34 -5.24
N VAL A 84 7.40 -11.65 -4.35
CA VAL A 84 7.18 -12.66 -3.28
C VAL A 84 6.45 -12.02 -2.11
N SER A 85 6.82 -10.79 -1.76
CA SER A 85 6.09 -9.94 -0.83
C SER A 85 6.43 -8.47 -1.07
N ALA A 86 5.47 -7.59 -0.84
CA ALA A 86 5.70 -6.16 -0.76
C ALA A 86 4.76 -5.56 0.27
N TRP A 87 5.24 -4.53 0.97
CA TRP A 87 4.51 -3.89 2.05
C TRP A 87 4.73 -2.38 2.05
N ILE A 88 3.73 -1.69 2.58
CA ILE A 88 3.79 -0.29 2.96
C ILE A 88 3.19 -0.16 4.36
N SER A 89 3.77 0.72 5.19
CA SER A 89 3.31 0.94 6.55
C SER A 89 3.52 2.39 6.99
N GLN A 90 2.63 2.87 7.83
CA GLN A 90 2.77 4.13 8.55
C GLN A 90 2.28 3.91 9.98
N SER A 91 2.99 4.48 10.93
CA SER A 91 2.61 4.43 12.34
C SER A 91 1.76 5.63 12.71
N PHE A 92 0.78 5.42 13.58
CA PHE A 92 0.00 6.48 14.22
C PHE A 92 -0.10 6.24 15.73
N SER A 93 -0.35 7.33 16.46
CA SER A 93 -0.62 7.30 17.90
C SER A 93 -2.08 6.97 18.13
N ALA A 94 -2.37 6.00 18.99
CA ALA A 94 -3.73 5.71 19.41
C ALA A 94 -3.81 5.63 20.93
N LEU A 95 -4.97 6.02 21.47
CA LEU A 95 -5.26 6.01 22.89
C LEU A 95 -5.95 4.70 23.28
N SER A 96 -5.60 4.19 24.46
CA SER A 96 -6.21 2.97 24.97
C SER A 96 -7.70 3.18 25.24
N GLY A 97 -8.53 2.28 24.71
CA GLY A 97 -10.00 2.33 24.86
C GLY A 97 -10.74 3.04 23.73
N ASP A 98 -10.03 3.76 22.86
CA ASP A 98 -10.64 4.42 21.71
C ASP A 98 -10.89 3.46 20.55
N ILE A 99 -11.92 3.76 19.74
CA ILE A 99 -12.28 3.01 18.55
C ILE A 99 -11.90 3.84 17.32
N TYR A 100 -11.06 3.27 16.46
CA TYR A 100 -10.58 3.91 15.24
C TYR A 100 -11.25 3.30 14.01
N THR A 101 -11.53 4.14 13.01
CA THR A 101 -12.00 3.67 11.70
C THR A 101 -10.81 3.61 10.74
N ILE A 102 -10.61 2.46 10.11
CA ILE A 102 -9.55 2.25 9.12
C ILE A 102 -10.23 1.96 7.77
N SER A 103 -9.85 2.69 6.73
CA SER A 103 -10.36 2.47 5.37
C SER A 103 -9.25 2.68 4.35
N PHE A 104 -9.36 2.00 3.22
CA PHE A 104 -8.45 2.16 2.09
C PHE A 104 -9.10 1.60 0.82
N TRP A 105 -8.61 2.04 -0.33
CA TRP A 105 -8.90 1.43 -1.62
C TRP A 105 -7.69 0.62 -2.09
N VAL A 106 -7.94 -0.56 -2.64
CA VAL A 106 -6.90 -1.42 -3.21
C VAL A 106 -7.36 -1.92 -4.57
N TYR A 107 -6.42 -1.93 -5.52
CA TYR A 107 -6.58 -2.58 -6.81
C TYR A 107 -5.46 -3.58 -7.05
N LEU A 108 -5.86 -4.82 -7.28
CA LEU A 108 -4.95 -5.92 -7.59
C LEU A 108 -4.91 -6.07 -9.11
N TYR A 109 -3.75 -5.78 -9.70
CA TYR A 109 -3.56 -5.97 -11.13
C TYR A 109 -3.34 -7.45 -11.42
N ARG A 110 -4.28 -8.07 -12.14
CA ARG A 110 -4.22 -9.49 -12.48
C ARG A 110 -3.05 -9.78 -13.41
N ILE A 111 -2.15 -10.65 -12.96
CA ILE A 111 -1.44 -11.55 -13.86
C ILE A 111 -2.31 -12.80 -14.00
N ARG A 112 -2.67 -13.19 -15.23
CA ARG A 112 -3.56 -14.34 -15.48
C ARG A 112 -3.09 -15.59 -14.71
N GLY A 113 -3.96 -16.16 -13.86
CA GLY A 113 -3.94 -17.61 -13.54
C GLY A 113 -3.45 -18.08 -12.17
N GLY A 114 -3.46 -17.26 -11.11
CA GLY A 114 -3.13 -17.70 -9.75
C GLY A 114 -4.17 -17.30 -8.69
N PRO A 115 -4.20 -17.94 -7.51
CA PRO A 115 -5.04 -17.51 -6.39
C PRO A 115 -4.64 -16.10 -5.92
N GLU A 116 -5.64 -15.23 -5.77
CA GLU A 116 -5.49 -13.83 -5.34
C GLU A 116 -5.45 -13.78 -3.80
N ASP A 117 -4.28 -13.92 -3.19
CA ASP A 117 -4.12 -13.77 -1.73
C ASP A 117 -3.72 -12.32 -1.40
N ALA A 118 -4.66 -11.58 -0.82
CA ALA A 118 -4.43 -10.26 -0.21
C ALA A 118 -4.56 -10.40 1.31
N VAL A 119 -3.48 -10.09 2.04
CA VAL A 119 -3.51 -10.08 3.51
C VAL A 119 -3.31 -8.66 4.00
N LEU A 120 -4.32 -8.12 4.67
CA LEU A 120 -4.20 -6.92 5.48
C LEU A 120 -3.90 -7.36 6.92
N ASP A 121 -2.67 -7.13 7.36
CA ASP A 121 -2.27 -7.35 8.74
C ASP A 121 -2.34 -6.01 9.50
N VAL A 122 -3.31 -5.90 10.40
CA VAL A 122 -3.35 -4.82 11.39
C VAL A 122 -2.66 -5.31 12.65
N THR A 123 -1.42 -4.89 12.87
CA THR A 123 -0.64 -5.32 14.04
C THR A 123 -0.75 -4.26 15.15
N MET A 124 -1.38 -4.66 16.25
CA MET A 124 -1.40 -3.93 17.51
C MET A 124 -0.22 -4.44 18.36
N ASN A 125 0.78 -3.59 18.59
CA ASN A 125 1.82 -3.82 19.59
C ASN A 125 1.53 -2.97 20.81
#